data_AF-A0AAP2Z0R1-F1
#
_entry.id   AF-A0AAP2Z0R1-F1
#
_cell.length_a   1.000
_cell.length_b   1.000
_cell.length_c   1.000
_cell.angle_alpha   90.00
_cell.angle_beta   90.00
_cell.angle_gamma   90.00
#
_symmetry.space_group_name_H-M   'P 1'
#
loop_
_entity.id
_entity.type
_entity.pdbx_description
1 polymer ?
#
loop_
_entity_poly.entity_id
_entity_poly.type
_entity_poly.pdbx_seq_one_letter_code
_entity_poly.pdbx_strand_id
1 'polypeptide(L)'
;MAENISQGPRAGSHWPSEGDVYDDPNTGATVRRLTGYPGAGSLHPYFTEPCLYDDGRRMVVSSDRTGDSQVFSIDLETGLLTQLSDVPAVEAGTSSRPAIVENGEAVYRWSGDHMIAIDLETLSVRSLYEKPSGYHGKIPGVSADGANVIVSIVEDVRDRTGDDWMTEKFELGPHSKVLSIPTDGGEVETLVEVDRWIGHVNPSPTRPELLTYCEEGPWGRVDNRIWVLDSETGETWTVREMPGEGGVGHEYWLADGERVGYHGWERDSDGNRRAFAGSARYDDTDHLETEIPEGGTHTHSNTPELLVTDGSPDIPCNLLYRYDEEAGEYEGPRLLATHDWGAASPHPHSRLLPDGSGVVFDSNRYDGSNDVFLVELPPFEELPEYDGSL
;
A
#
# COMPACT_ATOMS: atom_id res chain seq x y z
N MET A 1 24.90 -9.92 -19.76
CA MET A 1 24.31 -11.24 -19.52
C MET A 1 23.58 -11.07 -18.21
N ALA A 2 22.25 -11.09 -18.21
CA ALA A 2 21.47 -10.98 -16.98
C ALA A 2 22.01 -12.03 -16.01
N GLU A 3 22.42 -11.61 -14.81
CA GLU A 3 22.69 -12.57 -13.75
C GLU A 3 21.38 -13.33 -13.51
N ASN A 4 21.39 -14.64 -13.68
CA ASN A 4 20.23 -15.46 -13.36
C ASN A 4 20.03 -15.40 -11.84
N ILE A 5 19.14 -14.51 -11.39
CA ILE A 5 18.71 -14.48 -9.99
C ILE A 5 18.11 -15.85 -9.67
N SER A 6 18.66 -16.50 -8.65
CA SER A 6 18.22 -17.80 -8.18
C SER A 6 18.04 -17.74 -6.67
N GLN A 7 17.18 -18.62 -6.15
CA GLN A 7 16.98 -18.74 -4.72
C GLN A 7 18.26 -19.18 -4.02
N GLY A 8 18.55 -18.54 -2.89
CA GLY A 8 19.47 -19.03 -1.89
C GLY A 8 18.89 -20.21 -1.08
N PRO A 9 19.72 -20.82 -0.24
CA PRO A 9 19.37 -22.05 0.48
C PRO A 9 18.30 -21.89 1.57
N ARG A 10 17.89 -20.66 1.93
CA ARG A 10 16.87 -20.43 2.97
C ARG A 10 15.45 -20.36 2.43
N ALA A 11 15.25 -20.30 1.11
CA ALA A 11 13.92 -20.40 0.52
C ALA A 11 13.25 -21.73 0.91
N GLY A 12 12.00 -21.65 1.37
CA GLY A 12 11.22 -22.78 1.89
C GLY A 12 11.51 -23.14 3.35
N SER A 13 12.40 -22.43 4.04
CA SER A 13 12.63 -22.64 5.47
C SER A 13 11.40 -22.22 6.29
N HIS A 14 11.14 -22.95 7.37
CA HIS A 14 10.03 -22.69 8.27
C HIS A 14 10.50 -22.11 9.60
N TRP A 15 9.67 -21.23 10.15
CA TRP A 15 9.88 -20.57 11.44
C TRP A 15 8.62 -20.72 12.28
N PRO A 16 8.76 -20.93 13.60
CA PRO A 16 7.61 -21.10 14.48
C PRO A 16 6.77 -19.82 14.54
N SER A 17 5.51 -19.94 14.98
CA SER A 17 4.68 -18.78 15.29
C SER A 17 5.37 -17.87 16.30
N GLU A 18 5.40 -16.58 15.99
CA GLU A 18 5.98 -15.51 16.80
C GLU A 18 4.91 -14.73 17.57
N GLY A 19 3.68 -14.81 17.07
CA GLY A 19 2.58 -13.96 17.47
C GLY A 19 1.92 -14.29 18.80
N ASP A 20 1.23 -13.30 19.32
CA ASP A 20 0.37 -13.36 20.49
C ASP A 20 -0.95 -12.61 20.23
N VAL A 21 -1.96 -12.86 21.07
CA VAL A 21 -3.29 -12.26 20.98
C VAL A 21 -3.56 -11.50 22.27
N TYR A 22 -4.10 -10.29 22.14
CA TYR A 22 -4.47 -9.42 23.25
C TYR A 22 -5.68 -8.58 22.88
N ASP A 23 -6.39 -8.08 23.88
CA ASP A 23 -7.43 -7.06 23.66
C ASP A 23 -6.78 -5.68 23.73
N ASP A 24 -7.06 -4.83 22.75
CA ASP A 24 -6.57 -3.46 22.75
C ASP A 24 -7.03 -2.75 24.04
N PRO A 25 -6.11 -2.14 24.80
CA PRO A 25 -6.43 -1.61 26.12
C PRO A 25 -7.38 -0.40 26.09
N ASN A 26 -7.52 0.27 24.95
CA ASN A 26 -8.33 1.48 24.80
C ASN A 26 -9.69 1.19 24.14
N THR A 27 -9.77 0.17 23.29
CA THR A 27 -10.98 -0.14 22.51
C THR A 27 -11.63 -1.47 22.88
N GLY A 28 -10.86 -2.40 23.46
CA GLY A 28 -11.29 -3.77 23.71
C GLY A 28 -11.34 -4.67 22.48
N ALA A 29 -10.95 -4.17 21.29
CA ALA A 29 -10.90 -4.98 20.08
C ALA A 29 -9.80 -6.04 20.20
N THR A 30 -10.06 -7.26 19.70
CA THR A 30 -9.08 -8.35 19.75
C THR A 30 -8.02 -8.14 18.65
N VAL A 31 -6.77 -7.99 19.08
CA VAL A 31 -5.61 -7.79 18.22
C VAL A 31 -4.69 -9.00 18.30
N ARG A 32 -4.18 -9.42 17.14
CA ARG A 32 -3.15 -10.42 17.01
C ARG A 32 -1.89 -9.80 16.42
N ARG A 33 -0.78 -9.90 17.15
CA ARG A 33 0.56 -9.66 16.62
C ARG A 33 0.96 -10.85 15.74
N LEU A 34 1.34 -10.64 14.49
CA LEU A 34 1.67 -11.72 13.55
C LEU A 34 3.18 -11.99 13.44
N THR A 35 4.01 -11.00 13.74
CA THR A 35 5.48 -11.11 13.73
C THR A 35 6.09 -10.60 15.02
N GLY A 36 7.28 -11.08 15.37
CA GLY A 36 7.97 -10.62 16.58
C GLY A 36 9.41 -11.10 16.68
N TYR A 37 10.10 -11.24 15.53
CA TYR A 37 11.47 -11.72 15.51
C TYR A 37 12.42 -10.66 16.10
N PRO A 38 13.19 -10.97 17.16
CA PRO A 38 13.97 -9.97 17.88
C PRO A 38 14.98 -9.22 17.00
N GLY A 39 14.88 -7.90 16.98
CA GLY A 39 15.81 -7.02 16.26
C GLY A 39 15.66 -7.06 14.73
N ALA A 40 14.55 -7.58 14.22
CA ALA A 40 14.21 -7.60 12.80
C ALA A 40 12.90 -6.86 12.56
N GLY A 41 12.85 -6.08 11.48
CA GLY A 41 11.63 -5.45 11.01
C GLY A 41 10.84 -6.38 10.09
N SER A 42 9.54 -6.47 10.33
CA SER A 42 8.57 -7.05 9.41
C SER A 42 7.51 -6.00 9.04
N LEU A 43 7.08 -6.02 7.79
CA LEU A 43 6.07 -5.11 7.25
C LEU A 43 5.13 -5.90 6.35
N HIS A 44 3.84 -5.59 6.41
CA HIS A 44 2.91 -6.08 5.40
C HIS A 44 3.16 -5.37 4.05
N PRO A 45 2.58 -5.87 2.92
CA PRO A 45 2.63 -5.21 1.61
C PRO A 45 2.11 -3.77 1.68
N TYR A 46 2.34 -2.97 0.65
CA TYR A 46 1.82 -1.60 0.70
C TYR A 46 0.29 -1.62 0.78
N PHE A 47 -0.35 -0.66 1.46
CA PHE A 47 -1.79 -0.74 1.76
C PHE A 47 -2.70 -0.77 0.52
N THR A 48 -2.16 -0.48 -0.67
CA THR A 48 -2.86 -0.60 -1.96
C THR A 48 -2.80 -2.01 -2.55
N GLU A 49 -1.84 -2.83 -2.13
CA GLU A 49 -1.61 -4.19 -2.61
C GLU A 49 -2.32 -5.24 -1.74
N PRO A 50 -2.93 -6.27 -2.34
CA PRO A 50 -3.38 -7.45 -1.61
C PRO A 50 -2.25 -8.05 -0.77
N CYS A 51 -2.61 -8.66 0.35
CA CYS A 51 -1.64 -9.37 1.21
C CYS A 51 -1.97 -10.85 1.39
N LEU A 52 -3.18 -11.29 0.97
CA LEU A 52 -3.65 -12.65 1.18
C LEU A 52 -3.55 -13.51 -0.09
N TYR A 53 -3.32 -14.81 0.12
CA TYR A 53 -3.36 -15.85 -0.90
C TYR A 53 -3.74 -17.20 -0.26
N ASP A 54 -3.81 -18.27 -1.06
CA ASP A 54 -4.22 -19.60 -0.59
C ASP A 54 -5.64 -19.55 0.03
N ASP A 55 -6.59 -18.95 -0.71
CA ASP A 55 -7.98 -18.72 -0.31
C ASP A 55 -8.10 -17.98 1.03
N GLY A 56 -7.25 -16.96 1.23
CA GLY A 56 -7.24 -16.14 2.44
C GLY A 56 -6.53 -16.79 3.64
N ARG A 57 -6.04 -18.03 3.51
CA ARG A 57 -5.36 -18.73 4.60
C ARG A 57 -3.99 -18.14 4.93
N ARG A 58 -3.29 -17.61 3.93
CA ARG A 58 -1.89 -17.19 4.08
C ARG A 58 -1.71 -15.73 3.73
N MET A 59 -0.81 -15.07 4.46
CA MET A 59 -0.45 -13.68 4.26
C MET A 59 1.01 -13.53 3.85
N VAL A 60 1.28 -12.71 2.84
CA VAL A 60 2.65 -12.32 2.45
C VAL A 60 3.12 -11.15 3.34
N VAL A 61 4.35 -11.20 3.82
CA VAL A 61 5.01 -10.10 4.55
C VAL A 61 6.46 -9.96 4.09
N SER A 62 7.02 -8.76 4.19
CA SER A 62 8.47 -8.54 4.08
C SER A 62 9.11 -8.62 5.46
N SER A 63 10.26 -9.28 5.61
CA SER A 63 11.01 -9.32 6.85
C SER A 63 12.52 -9.35 6.60
N ASP A 64 13.29 -8.59 7.39
CA ASP A 64 14.76 -8.56 7.33
C ASP A 64 15.45 -9.54 8.30
N ARG A 65 14.69 -10.43 8.95
CA ARG A 65 15.17 -11.41 9.96
C ARG A 65 16.36 -12.27 9.55
N THR A 66 16.58 -12.40 8.24
CA THR A 66 17.69 -13.16 7.66
C THR A 66 18.90 -12.32 7.24
N GLY A 67 18.88 -11.01 7.49
CA GLY A 67 19.93 -10.04 7.17
C GLY A 67 19.44 -8.97 6.19
N ASP A 68 18.84 -9.40 5.08
CA ASP A 68 18.22 -8.54 4.08
C ASP A 68 16.71 -8.75 4.05
N SER A 69 15.95 -7.75 3.57
CA SER A 69 14.50 -7.85 3.39
C SER A 69 14.13 -8.94 2.38
N GLN A 70 13.49 -10.00 2.88
CA GLN A 70 12.97 -11.14 2.14
C GLN A 70 11.46 -11.25 2.30
N VAL A 71 10.82 -11.95 1.37
CA VAL A 71 9.40 -12.26 1.40
C VAL A 71 9.18 -13.51 2.26
N PHE A 72 8.23 -13.44 3.18
CA PHE A 72 7.75 -14.53 4.00
C PHE A 72 6.24 -14.70 3.81
N SER A 73 5.76 -15.90 4.09
CA SER A 73 4.35 -16.23 4.21
C SER A 73 4.03 -16.56 5.66
N ILE A 74 2.89 -16.13 6.16
CA ILE A 74 2.33 -16.47 7.46
C ILE A 74 1.06 -17.27 7.22
N ASP A 75 0.99 -18.50 7.73
CA ASP A 75 -0.28 -19.24 7.82
C ASP A 75 -1.11 -18.62 8.95
N LEU A 76 -2.26 -18.02 8.61
CA LEU A 76 -3.07 -17.27 9.58
C LEU A 76 -3.76 -18.20 10.59
N GLU A 77 -3.95 -19.48 10.30
CA GLU A 77 -4.53 -20.41 11.27
C GLU A 77 -3.51 -20.81 12.36
N THR A 78 -2.28 -21.11 11.95
CA THR A 78 -1.25 -21.73 12.81
C THR A 78 -0.16 -20.77 13.28
N GLY A 79 -0.01 -19.63 12.60
CA GLY A 79 1.10 -18.68 12.77
C GLY A 79 2.42 -19.16 12.19
N LEU A 80 2.49 -20.32 11.52
CA LEU A 80 3.71 -20.83 10.92
C LEU A 80 4.21 -19.86 9.84
N LEU A 81 5.48 -19.44 9.92
CA LEU A 81 6.09 -18.63 8.87
C LEU A 81 6.93 -19.49 7.92
N THR A 82 6.86 -19.19 6.64
CA THR A 82 7.66 -19.82 5.58
C THR A 82 8.41 -18.76 4.80
N GLN A 83 9.72 -18.87 4.68
CA GLN A 83 10.52 -17.96 3.87
C GLN A 83 10.28 -18.24 2.37
N LEU A 84 9.71 -17.29 1.65
CA LEU A 84 9.40 -17.42 0.22
C LEU A 84 10.56 -17.00 -0.68
N SER A 85 11.43 -16.10 -0.20
CA SER A 85 12.58 -15.62 -0.97
C SER A 85 13.89 -15.69 -0.19
N ASP A 86 14.98 -15.99 -0.90
CA ASP A 86 16.35 -15.81 -0.46
C ASP A 86 17.14 -15.25 -1.65
N VAL A 87 16.81 -14.01 -2.02
CA VAL A 87 17.31 -13.32 -3.23
C VAL A 87 18.09 -12.06 -2.85
N PRO A 88 18.93 -11.50 -3.72
CA PRO A 88 19.65 -10.26 -3.45
C PRO A 88 18.74 -9.13 -2.95
N ALA A 89 19.27 -8.31 -2.04
CA ALA A 89 18.57 -7.15 -1.53
C ALA A 89 18.24 -6.12 -2.63
N VAL A 90 17.28 -5.25 -2.35
CA VAL A 90 17.07 -3.99 -3.09
C VAL A 90 17.59 -2.86 -2.23
N GLU A 91 17.93 -1.74 -2.85
CA GLU A 91 18.17 -0.49 -2.13
C GLU A 91 17.00 -0.17 -1.17
N ALA A 92 17.34 0.39 -0.01
CA ALA A 92 16.39 0.67 1.06
C ALA A 92 15.27 1.62 0.60
N GLY A 93 14.04 1.31 0.97
CA GLY A 93 12.85 2.12 0.64
C GLY A 93 11.61 1.29 0.36
N THR A 94 10.53 1.98 -0.02
CA THR A 94 9.22 1.34 -0.29
C THR A 94 9.24 0.43 -1.52
N SER A 95 10.19 0.62 -2.44
CA SER A 95 10.38 -0.21 -3.64
C SER A 95 10.67 -1.70 -3.37
N SER A 96 10.94 -2.08 -2.12
CA SER A 96 11.14 -3.47 -1.71
C SER A 96 9.84 -4.20 -1.34
N ARG A 97 8.69 -3.51 -1.29
CA ARG A 97 7.41 -4.15 -0.95
C ARG A 97 6.93 -5.05 -2.10
N PRO A 98 6.42 -6.26 -1.78
CA PRO A 98 5.92 -7.19 -2.78
C PRO A 98 4.54 -6.77 -3.29
N ALA A 99 4.22 -7.23 -4.49
CA ALA A 99 2.88 -7.24 -5.06
C ALA A 99 2.43 -8.67 -5.30
N ILE A 100 1.13 -8.91 -5.16
CA ILE A 100 0.50 -10.21 -5.35
C ILE A 100 -0.94 -9.97 -5.80
N VAL A 101 -1.43 -10.81 -6.72
CA VAL A 101 -2.86 -10.86 -7.04
C VAL A 101 -3.54 -11.71 -5.97
N GLU A 102 -4.74 -11.35 -5.54
CA GLU A 102 -5.51 -12.21 -4.65
C GLU A 102 -5.64 -13.63 -5.22
N ASN A 103 -5.23 -14.64 -4.43
CA ASN A 103 -5.11 -16.05 -4.87
C ASN A 103 -4.17 -16.29 -6.07
N GLY A 104 -3.25 -15.37 -6.34
CA GLY A 104 -2.23 -15.50 -7.36
C GLY A 104 -1.21 -16.59 -7.03
N GLU A 105 -0.59 -17.13 -8.08
CA GLU A 105 0.40 -18.21 -7.99
C GLU A 105 1.83 -17.69 -7.75
N ALA A 106 2.03 -16.37 -7.75
CA ALA A 106 3.35 -15.77 -7.63
C ALA A 106 3.33 -14.42 -6.88
N VAL A 107 4.47 -14.11 -6.27
CA VAL A 107 4.80 -12.80 -5.71
C VAL A 107 5.77 -12.07 -6.63
N TYR A 108 5.54 -10.77 -6.84
CA TYR A 108 6.39 -9.91 -7.65
C TYR A 108 7.07 -8.86 -6.80
N ARG A 109 8.37 -8.64 -7.03
CA ARG A 109 9.13 -7.59 -6.35
C ARG A 109 10.41 -7.23 -7.10
N TRP A 110 10.99 -6.09 -6.78
CA TRP A 110 12.37 -5.79 -7.17
C TRP A 110 13.37 -6.66 -6.41
N SER A 111 14.47 -7.05 -7.06
CA SER A 111 15.67 -7.67 -6.48
C SER A 111 16.89 -7.07 -7.19
N GLY A 112 17.62 -6.19 -6.50
CA GLY A 112 18.58 -5.28 -7.15
C GLY A 112 17.91 -4.45 -8.26
N ASP A 113 18.39 -4.61 -9.49
CA ASP A 113 17.87 -3.92 -10.67
C ASP A 113 16.81 -4.72 -11.45
N HIS A 114 16.45 -5.90 -10.95
CA HIS A 114 15.52 -6.79 -11.64
C HIS A 114 14.14 -6.82 -11.00
N MET A 115 13.10 -6.71 -11.81
CA MET A 115 11.76 -7.16 -11.41
C MET A 115 11.75 -8.68 -11.50
N ILE A 116 11.40 -9.35 -10.40
CA ILE A 116 11.35 -10.81 -10.32
C ILE A 116 9.95 -11.30 -9.98
N ALA A 117 9.63 -12.50 -10.45
CA ALA A 117 8.50 -13.30 -10.02
C ALA A 117 9.01 -14.47 -9.18
N ILE A 118 8.33 -14.75 -8.06
CA ILE A 118 8.57 -15.87 -7.16
C ILE A 118 7.33 -16.74 -7.17
N ASP A 119 7.42 -17.93 -7.72
CA ASP A 119 6.34 -18.90 -7.74
C ASP A 119 6.07 -19.42 -6.31
N LEU A 120 4.82 -19.36 -5.85
CA LEU A 120 4.47 -19.64 -4.45
C LEU A 120 4.42 -21.14 -4.12
N GLU A 121 4.32 -22.01 -5.12
CA GLU A 121 4.32 -23.47 -4.94
C GLU A 121 5.75 -24.03 -4.98
N THR A 122 6.49 -23.67 -6.02
CA THR A 122 7.82 -24.21 -6.33
C THR A 122 8.96 -23.38 -5.77
N LEU A 123 8.69 -22.13 -5.37
CA LEU A 123 9.67 -21.13 -4.97
C LEU A 123 10.66 -20.77 -6.08
N SER A 124 10.40 -21.14 -7.33
CA SER A 124 11.26 -20.78 -8.45
C SER A 124 11.23 -19.28 -8.71
N VAL A 125 12.38 -18.72 -9.10
CA VAL A 125 12.54 -17.28 -9.37
C VAL A 125 12.77 -17.06 -10.86
N ARG A 126 12.04 -16.10 -11.43
CA ARG A 126 12.23 -15.64 -12.82
C ARG A 126 12.46 -14.14 -12.82
N SER A 127 13.50 -13.68 -13.53
CA SER A 127 13.66 -12.26 -13.83
C SER A 127 12.78 -11.91 -15.03
N LEU A 128 11.88 -10.94 -14.85
CA LEU A 128 10.95 -10.47 -15.88
C LEU A 128 11.49 -9.25 -16.63
N TYR A 129 12.19 -8.36 -15.91
CA TYR A 129 12.68 -7.10 -16.43
C TYR A 129 13.93 -6.65 -15.66
N GLU A 130 14.84 -5.95 -16.32
CA GLU A 130 16.00 -5.29 -15.74
C GLU A 130 15.87 -3.78 -16.02
N LYS A 131 15.79 -2.97 -14.97
CA LYS A 131 15.66 -1.51 -15.13
C LYS A 131 16.99 -0.91 -15.61
N PRO A 132 16.98 0.18 -16.40
CA PRO A 132 18.21 0.85 -16.81
C PRO A 132 18.95 1.43 -15.61
N SER A 133 20.29 1.48 -15.71
CA SER A 133 21.12 2.22 -14.74
C SER A 133 20.64 3.67 -14.61
N GLY A 134 20.65 4.19 -13.39
CA GLY A 134 20.19 5.55 -13.09
C GLY A 134 18.67 5.69 -12.97
N TYR A 135 17.93 4.58 -12.87
CA TYR A 135 16.50 4.59 -12.58
C TYR A 135 16.19 3.89 -11.26
N HIS A 136 15.21 4.43 -10.54
CA HIS A 136 14.59 3.81 -9.38
C HIS A 136 13.26 3.17 -9.79
N GLY A 137 13.08 1.90 -9.45
CA GLY A 137 11.78 1.23 -9.54
C GLY A 137 10.88 1.57 -8.36
N LYS A 138 9.57 1.73 -8.58
CA LYS A 138 8.56 1.91 -7.54
C LYS A 138 7.91 0.58 -7.15
N ILE A 139 7.04 0.60 -6.14
CA ILE A 139 6.22 -0.56 -5.77
C ILE A 139 5.47 -1.01 -7.04
N PRO A 140 5.55 -2.29 -7.43
CA PRO A 140 4.74 -2.82 -8.52
C PRO A 140 3.29 -3.03 -8.08
N GLY A 141 2.39 -3.13 -9.05
CA GLY A 141 1.09 -3.78 -8.92
C GLY A 141 0.93 -4.85 -10.00
N VAL A 142 -0.14 -5.63 -9.96
CA VAL A 142 -0.41 -6.68 -10.96
C VAL A 142 -1.81 -6.48 -11.54
N SER A 143 -1.96 -6.65 -12.86
CA SER A 143 -3.27 -6.57 -13.52
C SER A 143 -4.24 -7.61 -12.95
N ALA A 144 -5.54 -7.30 -12.99
CA ALA A 144 -6.62 -8.15 -12.44
C ALA A 144 -6.58 -9.61 -12.94
N ASP A 145 -6.14 -9.82 -14.19
CA ASP A 145 -6.02 -11.12 -14.84
C ASP A 145 -4.69 -11.84 -14.56
N GLY A 146 -3.77 -11.21 -13.82
CA GLY A 146 -2.45 -11.72 -13.52
C GLY A 146 -1.47 -11.73 -14.71
N ALA A 147 -1.86 -11.14 -15.85
CA ALA A 147 -1.06 -11.21 -17.08
C ALA A 147 0.14 -10.26 -17.08
N ASN A 148 0.07 -9.13 -16.36
CA ASN A 148 1.11 -8.10 -16.37
C ASN A 148 1.43 -7.58 -14.98
N VAL A 149 2.73 -7.41 -14.70
CA VAL A 149 3.20 -6.55 -13.62
C VAL A 149 3.25 -5.12 -14.16
N ILE A 150 2.55 -4.20 -13.50
CA ILE A 150 2.59 -2.78 -13.83
C ILE A 150 3.48 -2.07 -12.83
N VAL A 151 4.45 -1.28 -13.31
CA VAL A 151 5.39 -0.60 -12.43
C VAL A 151 5.85 0.73 -13.03
N SER A 152 6.09 1.72 -12.18
CA SER A 152 6.81 2.93 -12.60
C SER A 152 8.30 2.86 -12.31
N ILE A 153 9.10 3.38 -13.25
CA ILE A 153 10.52 3.66 -13.06
C ILE A 153 10.75 5.17 -13.22
N VAL A 154 11.62 5.74 -12.40
CA VAL A 154 11.92 7.19 -12.39
C VAL A 154 13.42 7.42 -12.39
N GLU A 155 13.89 8.34 -13.22
CA GLU A 155 15.29 8.75 -13.27
C GLU A 155 15.77 9.25 -11.89
N ASP A 156 16.98 8.84 -11.53
CA ASP A 156 17.65 9.30 -10.33
C ASP A 156 18.34 10.64 -10.56
N VAL A 157 17.55 11.71 -10.39
CA VAL A 157 18.05 13.09 -10.49
C VAL A 157 18.37 13.69 -9.13
N ARG A 158 17.95 13.05 -8.03
CA ARG A 158 18.03 13.61 -6.68
C ARG A 158 17.88 12.57 -5.57
N ASP A 159 18.89 12.50 -4.70
CA ASP A 159 18.88 11.70 -3.47
C ASP A 159 17.84 12.17 -2.45
N ARG A 160 17.40 11.27 -1.56
CA ARG A 160 16.42 11.54 -0.49
C ARG A 160 17.07 12.17 0.75
N THR A 161 17.79 13.28 0.58
CA THR A 161 18.59 13.91 1.66
C THR A 161 18.30 15.41 1.83
N GLY A 162 18.15 15.86 3.07
CA GLY A 162 17.82 17.26 3.40
C GLY A 162 16.31 17.51 3.33
N ASP A 163 15.81 18.59 3.92
CA ASP A 163 14.37 18.77 4.13
C ASP A 163 13.58 19.06 2.84
N ASP A 164 14.21 19.70 1.84
CA ASP A 164 13.56 20.14 0.60
C ASP A 164 13.70 19.16 -0.58
N TRP A 165 14.25 17.97 -0.35
CA TRP A 165 14.62 17.04 -1.44
C TRP A 165 13.45 16.68 -2.36
N MET A 166 12.21 16.58 -1.84
CA MET A 166 11.02 16.29 -2.66
C MET A 166 10.69 17.44 -3.61
N THR A 167 10.80 18.67 -3.11
CA THR A 167 10.57 19.88 -3.90
C THR A 167 11.62 20.01 -4.99
N GLU A 168 12.90 19.82 -4.63
CA GLU A 168 14.00 19.85 -5.59
C GLU A 168 13.86 18.78 -6.68
N LYS A 169 13.50 17.54 -6.29
CA LYS A 169 13.25 16.46 -7.25
C LYS A 169 12.08 16.78 -8.18
N PHE A 170 10.98 17.30 -7.65
CA PHE A 170 9.83 17.72 -8.44
C PHE A 170 10.22 18.78 -9.48
N GLU A 171 10.98 19.80 -9.07
CA GLU A 171 11.43 20.89 -9.96
C GLU A 171 12.41 20.44 -11.05
N LEU A 172 13.17 19.38 -10.80
CA LEU A 172 14.07 18.78 -11.79
C LEU A 172 13.31 18.02 -12.89
N GLY A 173 12.05 17.64 -12.68
CA GLY A 173 11.23 16.93 -13.66
C GLY A 173 11.87 15.64 -14.17
N PRO A 174 12.15 14.65 -13.29
CA PRO A 174 12.85 13.42 -13.68
C PRO A 174 12.07 12.68 -14.75
N HIS A 175 12.79 12.11 -15.70
CA HIS A 175 12.19 11.26 -16.71
C HIS A 175 11.61 9.99 -16.06
N SER A 176 10.32 9.74 -16.28
CA SER A 176 9.60 8.60 -15.69
C SER A 176 8.87 7.80 -16.76
N LYS A 177 8.74 6.49 -16.50
CA LYS A 177 7.93 5.59 -17.30
C LYS A 177 6.97 4.79 -16.43
N VAL A 178 5.78 4.50 -16.95
CA VAL A 178 4.93 3.41 -16.47
C VAL A 178 5.05 2.27 -17.47
N LEU A 179 5.40 1.08 -16.98
CA LEU A 179 5.69 -0.10 -17.78
C LEU A 179 4.66 -1.19 -17.50
N SER A 180 4.27 -1.91 -18.55
CA SER A 180 3.54 -3.18 -18.46
C SER A 180 4.50 -4.31 -18.81
N ILE A 181 4.73 -5.21 -17.86
CA ILE A 181 5.72 -6.30 -17.95
C ILE A 181 4.96 -7.64 -17.95
N PRO A 182 4.95 -8.41 -19.07
CA PRO A 182 4.27 -9.70 -19.13
C PRO A 182 4.80 -10.70 -18.09
N THR A 183 3.91 -11.35 -17.34
CA THR A 183 4.26 -12.28 -16.26
C THR A 183 4.77 -13.63 -16.76
N ASP A 184 4.40 -14.03 -17.98
CA ASP A 184 4.92 -15.20 -18.70
C ASP A 184 6.23 -14.91 -19.47
N GLY A 185 6.64 -13.65 -19.47
CA GLY A 185 7.79 -13.13 -20.20
C GLY A 185 7.42 -12.68 -21.62
N GLY A 186 8.14 -11.70 -22.14
CA GLY A 186 7.80 -11.11 -23.44
C GLY A 186 8.42 -9.73 -23.62
N GLU A 187 7.88 -8.99 -24.58
CA GLU A 187 8.24 -7.60 -24.79
C GLU A 187 7.55 -6.72 -23.76
N VAL A 188 8.30 -5.84 -23.10
CA VAL A 188 7.79 -4.88 -22.14
C VAL A 188 7.19 -3.69 -22.90
N GLU A 189 5.97 -3.32 -22.54
CA GLU A 189 5.29 -2.16 -23.10
C GLU A 189 5.48 -0.92 -22.20
N THR A 190 5.66 0.25 -22.82
CA THR A 190 5.68 1.53 -22.10
C THR A 190 4.31 2.18 -22.27
N LEU A 191 3.55 2.26 -21.17
CA LEU A 191 2.19 2.81 -21.15
C LEU A 191 2.20 4.35 -21.02
N VAL A 192 3.15 4.90 -20.26
CA VAL A 192 3.35 6.34 -20.06
C VAL A 192 4.85 6.64 -20.08
N GLU A 193 5.26 7.73 -20.72
CA GLU A 193 6.64 8.24 -20.72
C GLU A 193 6.63 9.78 -20.71
N VAL A 194 7.13 10.38 -19.63
CA VAL A 194 7.05 11.83 -19.38
C VAL A 194 8.23 12.35 -18.56
N ASP A 195 8.57 13.64 -18.72
CA ASP A 195 9.53 14.37 -17.87
C ASP A 195 8.83 14.97 -16.64
N ARG A 196 8.24 14.08 -15.83
CA ARG A 196 7.59 14.40 -14.57
C ARG A 196 7.84 13.27 -13.59
N TRP A 197 7.88 13.57 -12.30
CA TRP A 197 8.06 12.53 -11.28
C TRP A 197 6.77 11.70 -11.16
N ILE A 198 6.76 10.49 -11.73
CA ILE A 198 5.65 9.55 -11.61
C ILE A 198 5.91 8.52 -10.51
N GLY A 199 4.86 8.10 -9.83
CA GLY A 199 4.87 7.11 -8.76
C GLY A 199 3.53 6.39 -8.60
N HIS A 200 3.41 5.62 -7.51
CA HIS A 200 2.16 5.10 -6.97
C HIS A 200 1.21 4.49 -8.03
N VAL A 201 1.68 3.47 -8.74
CA VAL A 201 0.88 2.80 -9.78
C VAL A 201 0.04 1.72 -9.13
N ASN A 202 -1.28 1.73 -9.35
CA ASN A 202 -2.20 0.73 -8.81
C ASN A 202 -3.13 0.23 -9.93
N PRO A 203 -2.98 -1.01 -10.42
CA PRO A 203 -3.94 -1.62 -11.33
C PRO A 203 -5.30 -1.83 -10.67
N SER A 204 -6.38 -1.72 -11.45
CA SER A 204 -7.71 -2.07 -10.97
C SER A 204 -7.81 -3.57 -10.67
N PRO A 205 -8.45 -3.99 -9.56
CA PRO A 205 -8.58 -5.39 -9.17
C PRO A 205 -9.55 -6.19 -10.05
N THR A 206 -10.39 -5.54 -10.85
CA THR A 206 -11.40 -6.21 -11.70
C THR A 206 -11.34 -5.83 -13.17
N ARG A 207 -10.64 -4.73 -13.51
CA ARG A 207 -10.56 -4.18 -14.87
C ARG A 207 -9.11 -4.12 -15.34
N PRO A 208 -8.61 -5.16 -16.03
CA PRO A 208 -7.19 -5.27 -16.36
C PRO A 208 -6.68 -4.13 -17.26
N GLU A 209 -7.57 -3.44 -17.96
CA GLU A 209 -7.27 -2.28 -18.77
C GLU A 209 -7.04 -1.00 -17.96
N LEU A 210 -7.59 -0.88 -16.75
CA LEU A 210 -7.54 0.33 -15.94
C LEU A 210 -6.46 0.25 -14.85
N LEU A 211 -5.77 1.38 -14.64
CA LEU A 211 -4.88 1.59 -13.50
C LEU A 211 -4.89 3.06 -13.08
N THR A 212 -4.52 3.32 -11.82
CA THR A 212 -4.13 4.66 -11.39
C THR A 212 -2.61 4.80 -11.37
N TYR A 213 -2.13 6.03 -11.56
CA TYR A 213 -0.76 6.42 -11.24
C TYR A 213 -0.78 7.84 -10.66
N CYS A 214 0.30 8.22 -9.97
CA CYS A 214 0.39 9.57 -9.43
C CYS A 214 1.50 10.43 -10.05
N GLU A 215 1.22 11.72 -10.19
CA GLU A 215 2.28 12.73 -10.25
C GLU A 215 2.73 13.05 -8.82
N GLU A 216 3.98 12.71 -8.51
CA GLU A 216 4.61 12.91 -7.22
C GLU A 216 5.14 14.33 -7.08
N GLY A 217 5.08 14.87 -5.86
CA GLY A 217 5.61 16.19 -5.55
C GLY A 217 4.95 16.80 -4.32
N PRO A 218 5.34 18.04 -3.95
CA PRO A 218 4.66 18.78 -2.90
C PRO A 218 3.19 18.98 -3.28
N TRP A 219 2.27 18.52 -2.43
CA TRP A 219 0.84 18.41 -2.76
C TRP A 219 0.22 19.71 -3.27
N GLY A 220 0.54 20.85 -2.67
CA GLY A 220 0.05 22.17 -3.11
C GLY A 220 0.74 22.75 -4.36
N ARG A 221 1.60 21.98 -5.03
CA ARG A 221 2.32 22.39 -6.26
C ARG A 221 2.05 21.49 -7.47
N VAL A 222 1.44 20.33 -7.25
CA VAL A 222 1.04 19.42 -8.33
C VAL A 222 -0.37 19.80 -8.77
N ASP A 223 -0.63 19.86 -10.08
CA ASP A 223 -1.94 20.28 -10.62
C ASP A 223 -3.06 19.31 -10.16
N ASN A 224 -2.84 18.01 -10.32
CA ASN A 224 -3.61 16.94 -9.69
C ASN A 224 -2.71 15.71 -9.52
N ARG A 225 -2.79 15.02 -8.38
CA ARG A 225 -1.95 13.84 -8.16
C ARG A 225 -2.56 12.57 -8.72
N ILE A 226 -3.88 12.41 -8.71
CA ILE A 226 -4.54 11.14 -9.05
C ILE A 226 -4.88 11.14 -10.54
N TRP A 227 -4.26 10.23 -11.29
CA TRP A 227 -4.54 9.99 -12.70
C TRP A 227 -5.00 8.55 -12.89
N VAL A 228 -6.05 8.36 -13.70
CA VAL A 228 -6.45 7.06 -14.23
C VAL A 228 -5.91 6.95 -15.65
N LEU A 229 -5.48 5.75 -16.02
CA LEU A 229 -5.05 5.36 -17.35
C LEU A 229 -5.86 4.15 -17.81
N ASP A 230 -6.41 4.26 -19.02
CA ASP A 230 -6.85 3.11 -19.81
C ASP A 230 -5.67 2.66 -20.69
N SER A 231 -5.11 1.49 -20.39
CA SER A 231 -3.95 0.93 -21.07
C SER A 231 -4.26 0.41 -22.49
N GLU A 232 -5.52 0.13 -22.83
CA GLU A 232 -5.89 -0.27 -24.19
C GLU A 232 -5.95 0.93 -25.15
N THR A 233 -6.38 2.09 -24.65
CA THR A 233 -6.57 3.31 -25.45
C THR A 233 -5.45 4.33 -25.29
N GLY A 234 -4.71 4.29 -24.18
CA GLY A 234 -3.73 5.30 -23.78
C GLY A 234 -4.37 6.59 -23.24
N GLU A 235 -5.68 6.62 -23.02
CA GLU A 235 -6.37 7.78 -22.48
C GLU A 235 -6.09 7.96 -20.98
N THR A 236 -5.83 9.20 -20.56
CA THR A 236 -5.65 9.54 -19.15
C THR A 236 -6.54 10.69 -18.72
N TRP A 237 -7.05 10.61 -17.49
CA TRP A 237 -7.88 11.64 -16.88
C TRP A 237 -7.68 11.66 -15.36
N THR A 238 -8.14 12.72 -14.72
CA THR A 238 -7.99 12.92 -13.27
C THR A 238 -9.22 12.43 -12.51
N VAL A 239 -9.00 11.94 -11.29
CA VAL A 239 -10.07 11.71 -10.30
C VAL A 239 -9.86 12.66 -9.13
N ARG A 240 -10.97 13.18 -8.62
CA ARG A 240 -11.05 14.18 -7.57
C ARG A 240 -10.23 15.42 -7.88
N GLU A 241 -10.70 16.23 -8.83
CA GLU A 241 -10.04 17.51 -9.16
C GLU A 241 -9.90 18.42 -7.92
N MET A 242 -8.76 19.11 -7.82
CA MET A 242 -8.43 20.02 -6.71
C MET A 242 -8.20 21.47 -7.21
N PRO A 243 -9.26 22.25 -7.51
CA PRO A 243 -9.11 23.58 -8.09
C PRO A 243 -8.63 24.69 -7.11
N GLY A 244 -8.46 24.36 -5.83
CA GLY A 244 -8.08 25.30 -4.77
C GLY A 244 -6.77 24.91 -4.05
N GLU A 245 -6.41 25.67 -3.01
CA GLU A 245 -5.29 25.28 -2.15
C GLU A 245 -5.61 23.98 -1.41
N GLY A 246 -4.80 22.95 -1.65
CA GLY A 246 -4.99 21.64 -1.06
C GLY A 246 -4.10 20.59 -1.70
N GLY A 247 -4.44 19.33 -1.46
CA GLY A 247 -4.00 18.22 -2.27
C GLY A 247 -4.72 16.93 -1.91
N VAL A 248 -4.70 15.99 -2.83
CA VAL A 248 -5.30 14.66 -2.74
C VAL A 248 -4.27 13.61 -3.14
N GLY A 249 -4.36 12.39 -2.62
CA GLY A 249 -3.51 11.28 -3.06
C GLY A 249 -3.57 10.08 -2.12
N HIS A 250 -2.53 9.24 -2.19
CA HIS A 250 -2.52 7.90 -1.57
C HIS A 250 -3.74 7.09 -2.03
N GLU A 251 -4.01 7.20 -3.33
CA GLU A 251 -5.16 6.61 -3.98
C GLU A 251 -5.04 5.08 -4.08
N TYR A 252 -6.17 4.41 -4.00
CA TYR A 252 -6.27 2.96 -4.09
C TYR A 252 -7.58 2.58 -4.77
N TRP A 253 -7.65 1.40 -5.36
CA TRP A 253 -8.91 0.87 -5.88
C TRP A 253 -9.71 0.21 -4.77
N LEU A 254 -11.02 0.44 -4.77
CA LEU A 254 -11.96 -0.39 -4.02
C LEU A 254 -12.09 -1.75 -4.71
N ALA A 255 -12.63 -2.74 -3.99
CA ALA A 255 -12.68 -4.14 -4.43
C ALA A 255 -13.52 -4.36 -5.70
N ASP A 256 -14.44 -3.44 -6.02
CA ASP A 256 -15.22 -3.49 -7.26
C ASP A 256 -14.41 -3.11 -8.51
N GLY A 257 -13.25 -2.46 -8.34
CA GLY A 257 -12.41 -1.91 -9.40
C GLY A 257 -13.07 -0.78 -10.20
N GLU A 258 -14.15 -0.19 -9.66
CA GLU A 258 -14.89 0.93 -10.24
C GLU A 258 -14.68 2.23 -9.46
N ARG A 259 -14.38 2.15 -8.15
CA ARG A 259 -14.13 3.32 -7.30
C ARG A 259 -12.66 3.44 -6.91
N VAL A 260 -12.19 4.66 -6.84
CA VAL A 260 -10.87 5.05 -6.36
C VAL A 260 -11.04 5.72 -5.01
N GLY A 261 -10.51 5.10 -3.96
CA GLY A 261 -10.41 5.68 -2.62
C GLY A 261 -9.18 6.58 -2.52
N TYR A 262 -9.24 7.59 -1.63
CA TYR A 262 -8.18 8.56 -1.43
C TYR A 262 -8.35 9.31 -0.10
N HIS A 263 -7.34 10.11 0.25
CA HIS A 263 -7.48 11.16 1.26
C HIS A 263 -6.84 12.45 0.78
N GLY A 264 -7.17 13.54 1.47
CA GLY A 264 -6.79 14.86 1.06
C GLY A 264 -6.89 15.88 2.16
N TRP A 265 -6.49 17.10 1.80
CA TRP A 265 -6.85 18.28 2.56
C TRP A 265 -7.11 19.44 1.61
N GLU A 266 -7.97 20.35 2.04
CA GLU A 266 -8.29 21.59 1.34
C GLU A 266 -8.43 22.73 2.34
N ARG A 267 -8.52 23.97 1.84
CA ARG A 267 -8.97 25.10 2.64
C ARG A 267 -10.48 25.29 2.52
N ASP A 268 -11.16 25.41 3.64
CA ASP A 268 -12.57 25.81 3.69
C ASP A 268 -12.75 27.28 3.27
N SER A 269 -14.01 27.75 3.23
CA SER A 269 -14.34 29.14 2.87
C SER A 269 -13.76 30.20 3.82
N ASP A 270 -13.45 29.82 5.05
CA ASP A 270 -12.86 30.67 6.08
C ASP A 270 -11.32 30.59 6.08
N GLY A 271 -10.74 29.74 5.22
CA GLY A 271 -9.31 29.52 5.06
C GLY A 271 -8.71 28.50 6.05
N ASN A 272 -9.53 27.81 6.84
CA ASN A 272 -9.05 26.75 7.73
C ASN A 272 -8.73 25.49 6.92
N ARG A 273 -7.76 24.70 7.38
CA ARG A 273 -7.47 23.41 6.77
C ARG A 273 -8.55 22.42 7.17
N ARG A 274 -9.04 21.67 6.20
CA ARG A 274 -9.98 20.57 6.36
C ARG A 274 -9.37 19.32 5.75
N ALA A 275 -9.14 18.28 6.54
CA ALA A 275 -8.69 16.99 6.05
C ALA A 275 -9.90 16.11 5.72
N PHE A 276 -9.81 15.32 4.66
CA PHE A 276 -10.91 14.47 4.21
C PHE A 276 -10.40 13.12 3.73
N ALA A 277 -11.28 12.12 3.73
CA ALA A 277 -11.06 10.85 3.05
C ALA A 277 -12.37 10.32 2.47
N GLY A 278 -12.27 9.45 1.48
CA GLY A 278 -13.43 8.96 0.79
C GLY A 278 -13.08 8.20 -0.49
N SER A 279 -14.04 8.16 -1.40
CA SER A 279 -13.85 7.61 -2.74
C SER A 279 -14.72 8.32 -3.77
N ALA A 280 -14.32 8.21 -5.03
CA ALA A 280 -15.13 8.57 -6.19
C ALA A 280 -15.10 7.41 -7.19
N ARG A 281 -16.08 7.34 -8.09
CA ARG A 281 -15.99 6.48 -9.27
C ARG A 281 -14.78 6.92 -10.11
N TYR A 282 -14.15 5.98 -10.81
CA TYR A 282 -12.95 6.25 -11.60
C TYR A 282 -13.12 7.35 -12.66
N ASP A 283 -14.35 7.67 -13.08
CA ASP A 283 -14.65 8.74 -14.04
C ASP A 283 -14.95 10.09 -13.38
N ASP A 284 -14.52 10.25 -12.12
CA ASP A 284 -14.69 11.44 -11.29
C ASP A 284 -16.16 11.76 -10.96
N THR A 285 -17.01 10.74 -10.92
CA THR A 285 -18.42 10.86 -10.48
C THR A 285 -18.67 10.17 -9.14
N ASP A 286 -19.84 10.37 -8.54
CA ASP A 286 -20.27 9.67 -7.31
C ASP A 286 -19.28 9.75 -6.13
N HIS A 287 -18.91 10.99 -5.79
CA HIS A 287 -17.99 11.29 -4.69
C HIS A 287 -18.68 11.05 -3.34
N LEU A 288 -18.05 10.24 -2.49
CA LEU A 288 -18.45 9.98 -1.11
C LEU A 288 -17.26 10.28 -0.20
N GLU A 289 -17.33 11.38 0.54
CA GLU A 289 -16.24 11.87 1.38
C GLU A 289 -16.73 12.20 2.79
N THR A 290 -15.84 12.06 3.75
CA THR A 290 -16.04 12.51 5.13
C THR A 290 -14.82 13.28 5.62
N GLU A 291 -15.05 14.11 6.64
CA GLU A 291 -13.97 14.81 7.33
C GLU A 291 -13.23 13.86 8.27
N ILE A 292 -11.90 13.95 8.25
CA ILE A 292 -11.03 13.15 9.14
C ILE A 292 -10.19 14.08 10.03
N PRO A 293 -9.71 13.60 11.19
CA PRO A 293 -8.78 14.39 11.99
C PRO A 293 -7.55 14.84 11.20
N GLU A 294 -7.04 16.04 11.52
CA GLU A 294 -5.81 16.53 10.92
C GLU A 294 -4.63 15.60 11.19
N GLY A 295 -3.73 15.51 10.21
CA GLY A 295 -2.58 14.61 10.28
C GLY A 295 -2.92 13.16 9.90
N GLY A 296 -4.20 12.84 9.66
CA GLY A 296 -4.63 11.62 8.99
C GLY A 296 -3.90 11.43 7.66
N THR A 297 -3.29 10.26 7.46
CA THR A 297 -2.66 9.92 6.17
C THR A 297 -3.39 8.78 5.47
N HIS A 298 -2.92 7.55 5.59
CA HIS A 298 -3.37 6.46 4.75
C HIS A 298 -4.76 5.98 5.17
N THR A 299 -5.56 5.64 4.17
CA THR A 299 -6.92 5.14 4.34
C THR A 299 -7.15 3.94 3.44
N HIS A 300 -8.12 3.10 3.79
CA HIS A 300 -8.50 1.96 2.98
C HIS A 300 -9.99 1.64 3.12
N SER A 301 -10.58 1.14 2.05
CA SER A 301 -11.98 0.70 1.95
C SER A 301 -12.06 -0.44 0.93
N ASN A 302 -12.81 -1.50 1.23
CA ASN A 302 -13.16 -2.50 0.20
C ASN A 302 -14.38 -2.06 -0.60
N THR A 303 -15.35 -1.47 0.10
CA THR A 303 -16.57 -0.85 -0.41
C THR A 303 -16.75 0.49 0.30
N PRO A 304 -17.63 1.39 -0.16
CA PRO A 304 -17.92 2.63 0.56
C PRO A 304 -18.53 2.41 1.95
N GLU A 305 -19.01 1.20 2.27
CA GLU A 305 -19.69 0.92 3.54
C GLU A 305 -18.78 1.13 4.76
N LEU A 306 -17.47 0.89 4.62
CA LEU A 306 -16.52 0.99 5.71
C LEU A 306 -15.20 1.59 5.23
N LEU A 307 -14.78 2.67 5.90
CA LEU A 307 -13.52 3.35 5.70
C LEU A 307 -12.66 3.23 6.96
N VAL A 308 -11.43 2.77 6.82
CA VAL A 308 -10.42 2.80 7.89
C VAL A 308 -9.36 3.86 7.58
N THR A 309 -8.88 4.55 8.61
CA THR A 309 -7.73 5.45 8.52
C THR A 309 -6.66 5.06 9.54
N ASP A 310 -5.41 5.42 9.26
CA ASP A 310 -4.28 5.20 10.19
C ASP A 310 -4.39 6.00 11.50
N GLY A 311 -5.30 6.98 11.59
CA GLY A 311 -5.21 8.05 12.58
C GLY A 311 -4.03 8.97 12.25
N SER A 312 -3.32 9.47 13.26
CA SER A 312 -2.15 10.34 13.09
C SER A 312 -1.11 10.07 14.19
N PRO A 313 0.10 10.63 14.14
CA PRO A 313 1.03 10.53 15.27
C PRO A 313 0.47 11.09 16.60
N ASP A 314 -0.45 12.05 16.53
CA ASP A 314 -1.16 12.59 17.70
C ASP A 314 -2.38 11.73 18.09
N ILE A 315 -2.88 10.90 17.16
CA ILE A 315 -4.00 9.97 17.34
C ILE A 315 -3.57 8.58 16.87
N PRO A 316 -2.67 7.89 17.60
CA PRO A 316 -2.03 6.67 17.10
C PRO A 316 -2.97 5.46 17.28
N CYS A 317 -4.08 5.49 16.54
CA CYS A 317 -5.15 4.52 16.56
C CYS A 317 -5.79 4.43 15.18
N ASN A 318 -6.09 3.21 14.72
CA ASN A 318 -6.89 3.04 13.52
C ASN A 318 -8.31 3.60 13.78
N LEU A 319 -8.80 4.45 12.89
CA LEU A 319 -10.13 5.07 13.00
C LEU A 319 -11.08 4.46 11.96
N LEU A 320 -12.28 4.10 12.38
CA LEU A 320 -13.32 3.56 11.52
C LEU A 320 -14.47 4.54 11.30
N TYR A 321 -14.96 4.55 10.06
CA TYR A 321 -16.15 5.24 9.63
C TYR A 321 -17.06 4.27 8.89
N ARG A 322 -18.37 4.36 9.12
CA ARG A 322 -19.38 3.54 8.41
C ARG A 322 -20.29 4.44 7.59
N TYR A 323 -20.55 4.10 6.34
CA TYR A 323 -21.47 4.88 5.51
C TYR A 323 -22.93 4.54 5.86
N ASP A 324 -23.71 5.57 6.18
CA ASP A 324 -25.16 5.47 6.35
C ASP A 324 -25.83 5.87 5.03
N GLU A 325 -26.38 4.89 4.32
CA GLU A 325 -27.09 5.12 3.04
C GLU A 325 -28.36 5.96 3.20
N GLU A 326 -29.04 5.89 4.36
CA GLU A 326 -30.28 6.66 4.60
C GLU A 326 -29.96 8.13 4.86
N ALA A 327 -28.88 8.39 5.62
CA ALA A 327 -28.41 9.74 5.89
C ALA A 327 -27.60 10.34 4.72
N GLY A 328 -26.98 9.48 3.89
CA GLY A 328 -26.10 9.88 2.79
C GLY A 328 -24.74 10.41 3.25
N GLU A 329 -24.29 10.04 4.45
CA GLU A 329 -23.02 10.49 5.06
C GLU A 329 -22.35 9.38 5.86
N TYR A 330 -21.06 9.54 6.17
CA TYR A 330 -20.35 8.62 7.07
C TYR A 330 -20.59 8.98 8.54
N GLU A 331 -20.87 7.98 9.37
CA GLU A 331 -20.82 8.07 10.83
C GLU A 331 -19.43 7.66 11.36
N GLY A 332 -18.99 8.29 12.46
CA GLY A 332 -17.69 8.08 13.09
C GLY A 332 -16.94 9.40 13.36
N PRO A 333 -15.62 9.34 13.64
CA PRO A 333 -14.81 8.12 13.75
C PRO A 333 -15.06 7.34 15.05
N ARG A 334 -14.90 6.02 14.97
CA ARG A 334 -14.75 5.12 16.13
C ARG A 334 -13.33 4.58 16.21
N LEU A 335 -12.84 4.35 17.43
CA LEU A 335 -11.50 3.84 17.71
C LEU A 335 -11.45 2.32 17.55
N LEU A 336 -10.56 1.79 16.70
CA LEU A 336 -10.44 0.34 16.46
C LEU A 336 -9.26 -0.30 17.21
N ALA A 337 -8.03 0.06 16.89
CA ALA A 337 -6.84 -0.50 17.52
C ALA A 337 -5.75 0.55 17.67
N THR A 338 -5.14 0.59 18.85
CA THR A 338 -4.03 1.49 19.13
C THR A 338 -2.71 0.91 18.66
N HIS A 339 -1.90 1.78 18.05
CA HIS A 339 -0.57 1.48 17.58
C HIS A 339 0.40 2.53 18.12
N ASP A 340 1.70 2.27 18.01
CA ASP A 340 2.72 3.30 18.22
C ASP A 340 3.12 3.87 16.86
N TRP A 341 3.18 5.20 16.77
CA TRP A 341 3.57 5.91 15.55
C TRP A 341 4.44 7.14 15.87
N GLY A 342 5.75 7.00 15.64
CA GLY A 342 6.73 8.08 15.76
C GLY A 342 7.68 8.13 14.57
N ALA A 343 8.69 9.01 14.63
CA ALA A 343 9.61 9.25 13.52
C ALA A 343 10.41 8.01 13.06
N ALA A 344 10.60 7.02 13.93
CA ALA A 344 11.28 5.76 13.62
C ALA A 344 10.30 4.58 13.41
N SER A 345 8.99 4.82 13.56
CA SER A 345 7.95 3.81 13.37
C SER A 345 7.67 3.59 11.89
N PRO A 346 7.23 2.38 11.49
CA PRO A 346 6.56 2.24 10.21
C PRO A 346 5.28 3.08 10.22
N HIS A 347 4.84 3.46 9.01
CA HIS A 347 3.47 3.93 8.84
C HIS A 347 2.53 2.74 8.99
N PRO A 348 1.39 2.88 9.71
CA PRO A 348 0.47 1.78 9.95
C PRO A 348 -0.07 1.15 8.68
N HIS A 349 -0.33 1.94 7.63
CA HIS A 349 -0.78 1.44 6.33
C HIS A 349 -2.01 0.52 6.45
N SER A 350 -2.96 0.92 7.30
CA SER A 350 -4.17 0.17 7.65
C SER A 350 -4.87 -0.33 6.40
N ARG A 351 -5.07 -1.65 6.32
CA ARG A 351 -5.75 -2.28 5.19
C ARG A 351 -6.82 -3.24 5.69
N LEU A 352 -8.03 -3.10 5.18
CA LEU A 352 -9.10 -4.07 5.42
C LEU A 352 -8.78 -5.40 4.75
N LEU A 353 -9.05 -6.50 5.44
CA LEU A 353 -9.07 -7.82 4.81
C LEU A 353 -10.19 -7.88 3.77
N PRO A 354 -10.04 -8.62 2.65
CA PRO A 354 -11.04 -8.68 1.58
C PRO A 354 -12.45 -9.08 2.04
N ASP A 355 -12.55 -9.94 3.05
CA ASP A 355 -13.81 -10.39 3.64
C ASP A 355 -14.40 -9.43 4.69
N GLY A 356 -13.74 -8.31 4.97
CA GLY A 356 -14.15 -7.33 5.96
C GLY A 356 -14.08 -7.84 7.41
N SER A 357 -13.35 -8.92 7.69
CA SER A 357 -13.25 -9.50 9.03
C SER A 357 -12.26 -8.79 9.95
N GLY A 358 -11.34 -8.02 9.39
CA GLY A 358 -10.27 -7.38 10.17
C GLY A 358 -9.51 -6.30 9.41
N VAL A 359 -8.60 -5.63 10.13
CA VAL A 359 -7.65 -4.65 9.60
C VAL A 359 -6.23 -5.09 9.90
N VAL A 360 -5.37 -5.12 8.89
CA VAL A 360 -3.93 -5.34 9.02
C VAL A 360 -3.24 -3.99 9.12
N PHE A 361 -2.25 -3.86 10.00
CA PHE A 361 -1.45 -2.65 10.16
C PHE A 361 -0.04 -2.96 10.67
N ASP A 362 0.91 -2.07 10.40
CA ASP A 362 2.29 -2.13 10.90
C ASP A 362 2.45 -1.26 12.17
N SER A 363 3.24 -1.69 13.16
CA SER A 363 3.60 -0.85 14.32
C SER A 363 4.91 -1.28 14.97
N ASN A 364 5.56 -0.40 15.74
CA ASN A 364 6.77 -0.72 16.49
C ASN A 364 6.59 -0.74 18.02
N ARG A 365 5.35 -0.92 18.49
CA ARG A 365 4.89 -0.77 19.89
C ARG A 365 5.60 -1.60 20.97
N TYR A 366 6.31 -2.67 20.61
CA TYR A 366 6.83 -3.63 21.59
C TYR A 366 8.28 -3.37 21.98
N ASP A 367 9.23 -3.76 21.12
CA ASP A 367 10.67 -3.61 21.38
C ASP A 367 11.33 -2.56 20.47
N GLY A 368 10.51 -1.80 19.73
CA GLY A 368 10.94 -0.84 18.73
C GLY A 368 11.22 -1.45 17.35
N SER A 369 11.16 -2.77 17.21
CA SER A 369 11.16 -3.44 15.90
C SER A 369 9.77 -3.31 15.26
N ASN A 370 9.74 -3.28 13.93
CA ASN A 370 8.50 -3.18 13.17
C ASN A 370 7.82 -4.55 13.11
N ASP A 371 6.55 -4.61 13.46
CA ASP A 371 5.76 -5.82 13.40
C ASP A 371 4.44 -5.61 12.69
N VAL A 372 3.91 -6.72 12.15
CA VAL A 372 2.61 -6.79 11.51
C VAL A 372 1.56 -7.20 12.53
N PHE A 373 0.44 -6.50 12.55
CA PHE A 373 -0.71 -6.73 13.41
C PHE A 373 -1.97 -6.97 12.58
N LEU A 374 -2.89 -7.75 13.14
CA LEU A 374 -4.23 -7.96 12.62
C LEU A 374 -5.22 -7.72 13.76
N VAL A 375 -6.10 -6.73 13.63
CA VAL A 375 -7.23 -6.52 14.54
C VAL A 375 -8.50 -7.08 13.92
N GLU A 376 -9.25 -7.86 14.69
CA GLU A 376 -10.59 -8.32 14.31
C GLU A 376 -11.57 -7.15 14.33
N LEU A 377 -12.52 -7.09 13.40
CA LEU A 377 -13.55 -6.06 13.36
C LEU A 377 -14.76 -6.44 14.22
N PRO A 378 -14.94 -5.85 15.43
CA PRO A 378 -16.16 -6.04 16.21
C PRO A 378 -17.32 -5.25 15.59
N PRO A 379 -18.57 -5.45 16.07
CA PRO A 379 -19.69 -4.60 15.68
C PRO A 379 -19.34 -3.11 15.87
N PHE A 380 -19.64 -2.30 14.85
CA PHE A 380 -19.24 -0.89 14.83
C PHE A 380 -19.73 -0.14 16.08
N GLU A 381 -20.96 -0.40 16.53
CA GLU A 381 -21.57 0.25 17.69
C GLU A 381 -20.92 -0.11 19.03
N GLU A 382 -20.14 -1.19 19.10
CA GLU A 382 -19.40 -1.59 20.31
C GLU A 382 -18.08 -0.84 20.47
N LEU A 383 -17.57 -0.24 19.39
CA LEU A 383 -16.33 0.53 19.43
C LEU A 383 -16.54 1.92 20.07
N PRO A 384 -15.58 2.42 20.86
CA PRO A 384 -15.64 3.76 21.42
C PRO A 384 -15.68 4.84 20.32
N GLU A 385 -16.49 5.88 20.53
CA GLU A 385 -16.45 7.09 19.70
C GLU A 385 -15.19 7.91 20.03
N TYR A 386 -14.59 8.52 19.01
CA TYR A 386 -13.49 9.46 19.22
C TYR A 386 -14.04 10.86 19.51
N ASP A 387 -13.76 11.38 20.71
CA ASP A 387 -14.28 12.67 21.20
C ASP A 387 -13.25 13.82 21.17
N GLY A 388 -12.13 13.62 20.46
CA GLY A 388 -11.02 14.57 20.37
C GLY A 388 -9.82 14.26 21.27
N SER A 389 -9.84 13.13 21.98
CA SER A 389 -8.68 12.61 22.72
C SER A 389 -8.66 11.08 22.77
N LEU A 390 -7.45 10.50 22.89
CA LEU A 390 -7.20 9.08 23.16
C LEU A 390 -6.82 8.85 24.62
#